data_AF-I0H634-F1
#
_entry.id   AF-I0H634-F1
#
_cell.length_a   1.000
_cell.length_b   1.000
_cell.length_c   1.000
_cell.angle_alpha   90.00
_cell.angle_beta   90.00
_cell.angle_gamma   90.00
#
_symmetry.space_group_name_H-M   'P 1'
#
loop_
_entity.id
_entity.type
_entity.pdbx_description
1 polymer ?
#
loop_
_entity_poly.entity_id
_entity_poly.type
_entity_poly.pdbx_seq_one_letter_code
_entity_poly.pdbx_strand_id
1 'polypeptide(L)'
;MTTMLESPNSSARLQAALAAGTSADPQLIDKLVERCGAEPDFFVRDMLTWALTRYPSSLTVPRLITSLTSPNPRARSQALHTLSKIGDRGAWPAITTALLTDSDDEVARTAWRTAVVLVPAGAEPELAAVLATQLGRGGRETQLSLSRAMIALGDVIQPLLETATINPADRVREHALATRHLALDPEAGFAFAVEEAKRIVALGPAAASGAASPGSSDPALPETSGAASPAAADPAEQGV
;
A
#
# COMPACT_ATOMS: atom_id res chain seq x y z
N MET A 1 -5.75 27.71 12.00
CA MET A 1 -5.68 26.76 10.86
C MET A 1 -4.79 25.56 11.18
N THR A 2 -3.58 25.78 11.69
CA THR A 2 -2.66 24.72 12.16
C THR A 2 -3.29 23.77 13.19
N THR A 3 -4.05 24.27 14.16
CA THR A 3 -4.76 23.45 15.16
C THR A 3 -5.85 22.55 14.59
N MET A 4 -6.44 22.90 13.44
CA MET A 4 -7.50 22.09 12.81
C MET A 4 -6.95 20.89 12.03
N LEU A 5 -5.70 20.98 11.52
CA LEU A 5 -5.02 19.84 10.90
C LEU A 5 -4.80 18.70 11.89
N GLU A 6 -4.80 18.97 13.19
CA GLU A 6 -4.63 17.98 14.26
C GLU A 6 -5.93 17.59 14.94
N SER A 7 -7.07 18.11 14.46
CA SER A 7 -8.38 17.82 15.04
C SER A 7 -8.62 16.30 15.08
N PRO A 8 -9.25 15.75 16.12
CA PRO A 8 -9.66 14.34 16.11
C PRO A 8 -10.71 14.04 15.02
N ASN A 9 -11.46 15.06 14.56
CA ASN A 9 -12.47 14.93 13.52
C ASN A 9 -11.84 14.96 12.11
N SER A 10 -12.00 13.89 11.34
CA SER A 10 -11.46 13.79 9.97
C SER A 10 -12.03 14.85 9.03
N SER A 11 -13.32 15.19 9.15
CA SER A 11 -13.94 16.26 8.35
C SER A 11 -13.29 17.62 8.63
N ALA A 12 -12.95 17.92 9.89
CA ALA A 12 -12.26 19.15 10.24
C ALA A 12 -10.83 19.19 9.67
N ARG A 13 -10.10 18.07 9.72
CA ARG A 13 -8.77 17.95 9.09
C ARG A 13 -8.85 18.08 7.56
N LEU A 14 -9.85 17.47 6.93
CA LEU A 14 -10.11 17.57 5.49
C LEU A 14 -10.31 19.02 5.06
N GLN A 15 -11.17 19.76 5.76
CA GLN A 15 -11.42 21.18 5.49
C GLN A 15 -10.17 22.04 5.72
N ALA A 16 -9.39 21.74 6.76
CA ALA A 16 -8.14 22.45 7.01
C ALA A 16 -7.10 22.20 5.90
N ALA A 17 -6.98 20.96 5.40
CA ALA A 17 -6.10 20.63 4.28
C ALA A 17 -6.56 21.33 2.99
N LEU A 18 -7.87 21.33 2.70
CA LEU A 18 -8.45 22.02 1.55
C LEU A 18 -8.16 23.53 1.60
N ALA A 19 -8.38 24.17 2.75
CA ALA A 19 -8.08 25.58 2.95
C ALA A 19 -6.59 25.87 2.76
N ALA A 20 -5.70 25.00 3.26
CA ALA A 20 -4.25 25.17 3.16
C ALA A 20 -3.74 25.04 1.72
N GLY A 21 -4.32 24.13 0.92
CA GLY A 21 -4.00 24.05 -0.51
C GLY A 21 -4.55 25.23 -1.32
N THR A 22 -5.68 25.79 -0.89
CA THR A 22 -6.32 26.94 -1.55
C THR A 22 -5.56 28.24 -1.29
N SER A 23 -5.13 28.49 -0.06
CA SER A 23 -4.36 29.69 0.29
C SER A 23 -2.89 29.61 -0.11
N ALA A 24 -2.33 28.39 -0.13
CA ALA A 24 -0.93 28.10 -0.41
C ALA A 24 0.07 28.92 0.45
N ASP A 25 -0.27 29.17 1.73
CA ASP A 25 0.61 29.86 2.69
C ASP A 25 1.86 29.00 3.00
N PRO A 26 3.07 29.38 2.55
CA PRO A 26 4.27 28.55 2.69
C PRO A 26 4.62 28.16 4.12
N GLN A 27 4.12 28.90 5.12
CA GLN A 27 4.32 28.58 6.54
C GLN A 27 3.63 27.26 6.95
N LEU A 28 2.69 26.77 6.15
CA LEU A 28 1.96 25.54 6.43
C LEU A 28 2.64 24.27 5.89
N ILE A 29 3.68 24.39 5.05
CA ILE A 29 4.29 23.25 4.36
C ILE A 29 4.76 22.19 5.36
N ASP A 30 5.52 22.58 6.38
CA ASP A 30 6.08 21.63 7.35
C ASP A 30 4.95 20.90 8.11
N LYS A 31 3.87 21.63 8.45
CA LYS A 31 2.72 21.04 9.13
C LYS A 31 1.91 20.10 8.25
N LEU A 32 1.78 20.44 6.97
CA LEU A 32 1.12 19.59 5.98
C LEU A 32 1.93 18.31 5.76
N VAL A 33 3.26 18.39 5.62
CA VAL A 33 4.13 17.22 5.47
C VAL A 33 4.06 16.30 6.70
N GLU A 34 4.19 16.87 7.90
CA GLU A 34 4.04 16.12 9.16
C GLU A 34 2.69 15.40 9.21
N ARG A 35 1.59 16.13 8.93
CA ARG A 35 0.26 15.55 8.98
C ARG A 35 0.04 14.48 7.91
N CYS A 36 0.53 14.71 6.70
CA CYS A 36 0.42 13.78 5.59
C CYS A 36 1.01 12.41 5.97
N GLY A 37 2.19 12.40 6.60
CA GLY A 37 2.85 11.16 7.02
C GLY A 37 2.18 10.40 8.18
N ALA A 38 1.35 11.07 8.98
CA ALA A 38 0.68 10.49 10.14
C ALA A 38 -0.81 10.18 9.92
N GLU A 39 -1.44 10.76 8.91
CA GLU A 39 -2.89 10.77 8.73
C GLU A 39 -3.47 9.36 8.49
N PRO A 40 -4.39 8.87 9.35
CA PRO A 40 -5.03 7.57 9.17
C PRO A 40 -6.15 7.58 8.13
N ASP A 41 -6.84 8.71 7.92
CA ASP A 41 -7.96 8.78 6.98
C ASP A 41 -7.48 8.94 5.53
N PHE A 42 -7.98 8.08 4.65
CA PHE A 42 -7.58 8.07 3.24
C PHE A 42 -7.95 9.37 2.51
N PHE A 43 -9.17 9.87 2.70
CA PHE A 43 -9.63 11.09 2.02
C PHE A 43 -8.85 12.31 2.50
N VAL A 44 -8.50 12.35 3.79
CA VAL A 44 -7.65 13.43 4.32
C VAL A 44 -6.23 13.33 3.77
N ARG A 45 -5.63 12.14 3.64
CA ARG A 45 -4.31 11.97 3.00
C ARG A 45 -4.29 12.45 1.55
N ASP A 46 -5.32 12.11 0.78
CA ASP A 46 -5.44 12.55 -0.60
C ASP A 46 -5.57 14.08 -0.68
N MET A 47 -6.35 14.68 0.21
CA MET A 47 -6.48 16.15 0.29
C MET A 47 -5.18 16.83 0.73
N LEU A 48 -4.42 16.25 1.68
CA LEU A 48 -3.11 16.75 2.10
C LEU A 48 -2.10 16.68 0.95
N THR A 49 -2.14 15.58 0.17
CA THR A 49 -1.32 15.43 -1.04
C THR A 49 -1.68 16.49 -2.07
N TRP A 50 -2.97 16.64 -2.39
CA TRP A 50 -3.46 17.69 -3.27
C TRP A 50 -3.02 19.07 -2.78
N ALA A 51 -3.12 19.35 -1.48
CA ALA A 51 -2.70 20.63 -0.93
C ALA A 51 -1.21 20.87 -1.16
N LEU A 52 -0.35 19.87 -0.89
CA LEU A 52 1.10 19.96 -1.08
C LEU A 52 1.51 20.18 -2.55
N THR A 53 0.76 19.68 -3.53
CA THR A 53 1.05 19.93 -4.95
C THR A 53 0.71 21.35 -5.41
N ARG A 54 0.00 22.13 -4.58
CA ARG A 54 -0.28 23.55 -4.86
C ARG A 54 0.89 24.49 -4.53
N TYR A 55 1.86 24.01 -3.74
CA TYR A 55 3.01 24.79 -3.32
C TYR A 55 4.18 24.65 -4.31
N PRO A 56 5.09 25.64 -4.38
CA PRO A 56 6.30 25.52 -5.18
C PRO A 56 7.13 24.28 -4.82
N SER A 57 7.54 23.49 -5.81
CA SER A 57 8.30 22.24 -5.60
C SER A 57 9.62 22.49 -4.89
N SER A 58 10.28 23.62 -5.16
CA SER A 58 11.51 24.06 -4.50
C SER A 58 11.37 24.20 -2.98
N LEU A 59 10.16 24.39 -2.47
CA LEU A 59 9.87 24.42 -1.05
C LEU A 59 9.42 23.04 -0.54
N THR A 60 8.55 22.32 -1.25
CA THR A 60 7.96 21.08 -0.72
C THR A 60 8.85 19.85 -0.86
N VAL A 61 9.54 19.69 -2.00
CA VAL A 61 10.35 18.50 -2.31
C VAL A 61 11.43 18.24 -1.25
N PRO A 62 12.21 19.23 -0.78
CA PRO A 62 13.20 18.99 0.27
C PRO A 62 12.61 18.41 1.57
N ARG A 63 11.39 18.82 1.97
CA ARG A 63 10.74 18.29 3.19
C ARG A 63 10.24 16.87 3.00
N LEU A 64 9.69 16.57 1.82
CA LEU A 64 9.24 15.22 1.47
C LEU A 64 10.43 14.25 1.40
N ILE A 65 11.58 14.69 0.86
CA ILE A 65 12.82 13.89 0.86
C ILE A 65 13.23 13.51 2.29
N THR A 66 13.19 14.44 3.24
CA THR A 66 13.47 14.13 4.66
C THR A 66 12.54 13.07 5.23
N SER A 67 11.28 13.01 4.79
CA SER A 67 10.31 12.01 5.25
C SER A 67 10.58 10.60 4.72
N LEU A 68 11.39 10.44 3.67
CA LEU A 68 11.77 9.14 3.12
C LEU A 68 12.64 8.32 4.08
N THR A 69 13.27 8.94 5.06
CA THR A 69 14.08 8.24 6.09
C THR A 69 13.31 8.03 7.39
N SER A 70 11.99 8.28 7.41
CA SER A 70 11.16 8.09 8.60
C SER A 70 11.12 6.61 9.04
N PRO A 71 11.16 6.31 10.35
CA PRO A 71 10.94 4.95 10.83
C PRO A 71 9.51 4.47 10.56
N ASN A 72 8.54 5.38 10.37
CA ASN A 72 7.16 5.05 10.07
C ASN A 72 6.97 4.75 8.56
N PRO A 73 6.60 3.51 8.18
CA PRO A 73 6.39 3.16 6.77
C PRO A 73 5.32 4.00 6.08
N ARG A 74 4.25 4.39 6.80
CA ARG A 74 3.20 5.27 6.25
C ARG A 74 3.75 6.63 5.85
N ALA A 75 4.68 7.18 6.62
CA ALA A 75 5.31 8.46 6.30
C ALA A 75 6.19 8.33 5.05
N ARG A 76 6.96 7.24 4.92
CA ARG A 76 7.76 6.96 3.72
C ARG A 76 6.90 6.81 2.48
N SER A 77 5.87 5.94 2.53
CA SER A 77 5.00 5.70 1.38
C SER A 77 4.21 6.95 0.99
N GLN A 78 3.72 7.74 1.96
CA GLN A 78 3.01 8.98 1.65
C GLN A 78 3.92 10.05 1.05
N ALA A 79 5.17 10.15 1.52
CA ALA A 79 6.16 11.05 0.93
C ALA A 79 6.47 10.67 -0.52
N LEU A 80 6.72 9.38 -0.80
CA LEU A 80 6.89 8.86 -2.16
C LEU A 80 5.68 9.15 -3.05
N HIS A 81 4.47 8.87 -2.55
CA HIS A 81 3.23 9.15 -3.27
C HIS A 81 3.13 10.63 -3.64
N THR A 82 3.38 11.53 -2.69
CA THR A 82 3.33 12.97 -2.92
C THR A 82 4.40 13.42 -3.92
N LEU A 83 5.63 12.92 -3.82
CA LEU A 83 6.70 13.19 -4.78
C LEU A 83 6.31 12.74 -6.20
N SER A 84 5.65 11.60 -6.36
CA SER A 84 5.15 11.13 -7.66
C SER A 84 4.08 12.06 -8.26
N LYS A 85 3.27 12.73 -7.42
CA LYS A 85 2.26 13.70 -7.86
C LYS A 85 2.86 15.07 -8.19
N ILE A 86 3.94 15.45 -7.52
CA ILE A 86 4.68 16.68 -7.84
C ILE A 86 5.46 16.49 -9.15
N GLY A 87 6.08 15.32 -9.37
CA GLY A 87 6.79 15.01 -10.61
C GLY A 87 8.13 15.74 -10.78
N ASP A 88 8.65 16.37 -9.73
CA ASP A 88 9.95 17.05 -9.76
C ASP A 88 11.09 16.02 -9.78
N ARG A 89 11.77 15.93 -10.94
CA ARG A 89 12.89 14.99 -11.16
C ARG A 89 14.10 15.28 -10.27
N GLY A 90 14.18 16.45 -9.63
CA GLY A 90 15.18 16.75 -8.60
C GLY A 90 15.12 15.79 -7.40
N ALA A 91 14.00 15.09 -7.20
CA ALA A 91 13.87 14.07 -6.15
C ALA A 91 14.48 12.70 -6.53
N TRP A 92 14.85 12.46 -7.78
CA TRP A 92 15.39 11.16 -8.25
C TRP A 92 16.55 10.63 -7.39
N PRO A 93 17.57 11.42 -7.02
CA PRO A 93 18.68 10.92 -6.20
C PRO A 93 18.26 10.40 -4.82
N ALA A 94 17.09 10.78 -4.32
CA ALA A 94 16.55 10.31 -3.05
C ALA A 94 15.77 8.98 -3.17
N ILE A 95 15.44 8.53 -4.39
CA ILE A 95 14.77 7.24 -4.63
C ILE A 95 15.82 6.12 -4.62
N THR A 96 16.27 5.78 -3.41
CA THR A 96 17.36 4.82 -3.21
C THR A 96 16.93 3.36 -3.42
N THR A 97 17.89 2.48 -3.66
CA THR A 97 17.68 1.02 -3.65
C THR A 97 16.98 0.55 -2.37
N ALA A 98 17.31 1.13 -1.22
CA ALA A 98 16.68 0.78 0.06
C ALA A 98 15.16 1.03 0.07
N LEU A 99 14.67 2.05 -0.64
CA LEU A 99 13.22 2.30 -0.80
C LEU A 99 12.61 1.33 -1.82
N LEU A 100 13.33 1.05 -2.91
CA LEU A 100 12.90 0.11 -3.95
C LEU A 100 12.85 -1.34 -3.44
N THR A 101 13.59 -1.66 -2.38
CA THR A 101 13.62 -2.96 -1.72
C THR A 101 13.17 -2.89 -0.27
N ASP A 102 12.43 -1.84 0.14
CA ASP A 102 11.99 -1.64 1.52
C ASP A 102 11.27 -2.89 2.03
N SER A 103 11.40 -3.25 3.31
CA SER A 103 10.71 -4.43 3.87
C SER A 103 9.18 -4.29 3.85
N ASP A 104 8.67 -3.07 3.89
CA ASP A 104 7.23 -2.79 3.79
C ASP A 104 6.79 -2.78 2.32
N ASP A 105 5.82 -3.64 1.99
CA ASP A 105 5.32 -3.80 0.61
C ASP A 105 4.62 -2.56 0.06
N GLU A 106 3.96 -1.73 0.87
CA GLU A 106 3.37 -0.48 0.38
C GLU A 106 4.45 0.57 0.09
N VAL A 107 5.50 0.63 0.92
CA VAL A 107 6.64 1.52 0.64
C VAL A 107 7.32 1.10 -0.67
N ALA A 108 7.66 -0.19 -0.82
CA ALA A 108 8.28 -0.70 -2.04
C ALA A 108 7.42 -0.46 -3.29
N ARG A 109 6.12 -0.80 -3.24
CA ARG A 109 5.17 -0.53 -4.35
C ARG A 109 5.10 0.95 -4.70
N THR A 110 5.04 1.83 -3.71
CA THR A 110 4.99 3.28 -3.95
C THR A 110 6.31 3.79 -4.50
N ALA A 111 7.44 3.24 -4.04
CA ALA A 111 8.76 3.57 -4.55
C ALA A 111 8.88 3.19 -6.02
N TRP A 112 8.42 2.00 -6.43
CA TRP A 112 8.45 1.58 -7.84
C TRP A 112 7.63 2.53 -8.73
N ARG A 113 6.39 2.85 -8.33
CA ARG A 113 5.54 3.81 -9.07
C ARG A 113 6.16 5.20 -9.15
N THR A 114 6.83 5.64 -8.08
CA THR A 114 7.48 6.96 -8.04
C THR A 114 8.75 6.98 -8.90
N ALA A 115 9.55 5.91 -8.83
CA ALA A 115 10.79 5.77 -9.57
C ALA A 115 10.56 5.83 -11.08
N VAL A 116 9.55 5.12 -11.60
CA VAL A 116 9.25 5.14 -13.04
C VAL A 116 8.77 6.50 -13.54
N VAL A 117 8.19 7.33 -12.67
CA VAL A 117 7.79 8.71 -13.01
C VAL A 117 9.01 9.65 -13.03
N LEU A 118 9.94 9.45 -12.10
CA LEU A 118 11.05 10.39 -11.87
C LEU A 118 12.36 9.99 -12.55
N VAL A 119 12.50 8.75 -13.02
CA VAL A 119 13.71 8.24 -13.65
C VAL A 119 14.15 9.15 -14.81
N PRO A 120 15.40 9.62 -14.82
CA PRO A 120 15.93 10.41 -15.92
C PRO A 120 16.24 9.51 -17.13
N ALA A 121 16.19 10.10 -18.32
CA ALA A 121 16.54 9.40 -19.55
C ALA A 121 17.94 8.80 -19.47
N GLY A 122 18.06 7.51 -19.75
CA GLY A 122 19.28 6.72 -19.69
C GLY A 122 19.49 5.95 -18.38
N ALA A 123 18.73 6.23 -17.33
CA ALA A 123 18.81 5.50 -16.05
C ALA A 123 17.78 4.35 -15.92
N GLU A 124 16.90 4.19 -16.91
CA GLU A 124 15.87 3.14 -16.94
C GLU A 124 16.46 1.72 -16.84
N PRO A 125 17.59 1.38 -17.50
CA PRO A 125 18.18 0.05 -17.38
C PRO A 125 18.65 -0.28 -15.96
N GLU A 126 19.21 0.69 -15.24
CA GLU A 126 19.66 0.51 -13.85
C GLU A 126 18.45 0.31 -12.92
N LEU A 127 17.41 1.14 -13.08
CA LEU A 127 16.17 0.97 -12.33
C LEU A 127 15.53 -0.39 -12.64
N ALA A 128 15.46 -0.79 -13.90
CA ALA A 128 14.91 -2.07 -14.32
C ALA A 128 15.66 -3.25 -13.69
N ALA A 129 16.99 -3.18 -13.62
CA ALA A 129 17.81 -4.21 -12.97
C ALA A 129 17.47 -4.34 -11.48
N VAL A 130 17.30 -3.21 -10.76
CA VAL A 130 16.86 -3.24 -9.36
C VAL A 130 15.46 -3.84 -9.22
N LEU A 131 14.50 -3.41 -10.04
CA LEU A 131 13.12 -3.94 -10.01
C LEU A 131 13.06 -5.44 -10.32
N ALA A 132 13.88 -5.94 -11.23
CA ALA A 132 13.95 -7.36 -11.56
C ALA A 132 14.36 -8.22 -10.35
N THR A 133 15.15 -7.70 -9.41
CA THR A 133 15.48 -8.41 -8.16
C THR A 133 14.27 -8.64 -7.25
N GLN A 134 13.19 -7.89 -7.46
CA GLN A 134 11.96 -7.96 -6.67
C GLN A 134 10.90 -8.90 -7.31
N LEU A 135 11.21 -9.55 -8.43
CA LEU A 135 10.31 -10.54 -9.02
C LEU A 135 10.03 -11.68 -8.03
N GLY A 136 8.80 -12.19 -8.05
CA GLY A 136 8.27 -13.11 -7.03
C GLY A 136 8.03 -12.54 -5.62
N ARG A 137 8.21 -11.23 -5.38
CA ARG A 137 7.92 -10.60 -4.08
C ARG A 137 6.41 -10.45 -3.83
N GLY A 138 5.99 -10.79 -2.62
CA GLY A 138 4.65 -10.53 -2.10
C GLY A 138 3.54 -11.29 -2.83
N GLY A 139 2.31 -10.91 -2.52
CA GLY A 139 1.11 -11.46 -3.15
C GLY A 139 0.81 -10.82 -4.51
N ARG A 140 -0.34 -11.19 -5.07
CA ARG A 140 -0.81 -10.76 -6.39
C ARG A 140 -0.75 -9.24 -6.60
N GLU A 141 -1.19 -8.45 -5.63
CA GLU A 141 -1.20 -6.98 -5.75
C GLU A 141 0.22 -6.40 -5.84
N THR A 142 1.13 -6.87 -4.99
CA THR A 142 2.56 -6.51 -5.02
C THR A 142 3.17 -6.87 -6.37
N GLN A 143 2.92 -8.08 -6.86
CA GLN A 143 3.43 -8.52 -8.14
C GLN A 143 2.87 -7.71 -9.32
N LEU A 144 1.56 -7.45 -9.34
CA LEU A 144 0.95 -6.63 -10.38
C LEU A 144 1.50 -5.19 -10.40
N SER A 145 1.75 -4.62 -9.22
CA SER A 145 2.36 -3.29 -9.10
C SER A 145 3.80 -3.28 -9.63
N LEU A 146 4.61 -4.31 -9.33
CA LEU A 146 5.96 -4.43 -9.88
C LEU A 146 5.93 -4.60 -11.40
N SER A 147 5.07 -5.49 -11.90
CA SER A 147 4.88 -5.74 -13.33
C SER A 147 4.55 -4.46 -14.09
N ARG A 148 3.61 -3.65 -13.57
CA ARG A 148 3.26 -2.35 -14.18
C ARG A 148 4.41 -1.36 -14.16
N ALA A 149 5.19 -1.31 -13.07
CA ALA A 149 6.36 -0.45 -12.99
C ALA A 149 7.44 -0.88 -14.00
N MET A 150 7.72 -2.19 -14.10
CA MET A 150 8.65 -2.71 -15.11
C MET A 150 8.17 -2.39 -16.53
N ILE A 151 6.91 -2.67 -16.86
CA ILE A 151 6.32 -2.38 -18.18
C ILE A 151 6.45 -0.89 -18.54
N ALA A 152 6.27 0.01 -17.57
CA ALA A 152 6.41 1.44 -17.79
C ALA A 152 7.84 1.88 -18.18
N LEU A 153 8.86 1.06 -17.93
CA LEU A 153 10.25 1.31 -18.37
C LEU A 153 10.49 0.91 -19.83
N GLY A 154 9.53 0.25 -20.49
CA GLY A 154 9.62 -0.16 -21.89
C GLY A 154 10.59 -1.31 -22.12
N ASP A 155 11.20 -1.36 -23.31
CA ASP A 155 11.92 -2.53 -23.82
C ASP A 155 13.17 -2.92 -23.02
N VAL A 156 13.69 -2.02 -22.18
CA VAL A 156 14.86 -2.28 -21.32
C VAL A 156 14.65 -3.46 -20.36
N ILE A 157 13.39 -3.85 -20.11
CA ILE A 157 13.06 -4.97 -19.22
C ILE A 157 13.14 -6.34 -19.89
N GLN A 158 13.10 -6.43 -21.22
CA GLN A 158 13.01 -7.70 -21.94
C GLN A 158 14.12 -8.70 -21.57
N PRO A 159 15.43 -8.34 -21.60
CA PRO A 159 16.49 -9.28 -21.24
C PRO A 159 16.44 -9.73 -19.77
N LEU A 160 15.94 -8.85 -18.88
CA LEU A 160 15.78 -9.15 -17.46
C LEU A 160 14.65 -10.16 -17.24
N LEU A 161 13.53 -9.99 -17.94
CA LEU A 161 12.41 -10.93 -17.88
C LEU A 161 12.78 -12.28 -18.48
N GLU A 162 13.48 -12.31 -19.63
CA GLU A 162 13.99 -13.55 -20.22
C GLU A 162 14.85 -14.34 -19.24
N THR A 163 15.81 -13.67 -18.59
CA THR A 163 16.64 -14.28 -17.55
C THR A 163 15.80 -14.79 -16.38
N ALA A 164 14.80 -14.03 -15.94
CA ALA A 164 13.95 -14.42 -14.82
C ALA A 164 13.01 -15.60 -15.14
N THR A 165 12.64 -15.82 -16.42
CA THR A 165 11.82 -16.98 -16.83
C THR A 165 12.53 -18.33 -16.73
N ILE A 166 13.84 -18.36 -16.54
CA ILE A 166 14.61 -19.59 -16.26
C ILE A 166 15.14 -19.64 -14.82
N ASN A 167 14.64 -18.76 -13.94
CA ASN A 167 15.06 -18.73 -12.54
C ASN A 167 14.64 -20.02 -11.82
N PRO A 168 15.52 -20.59 -10.96
CA PRO A 168 15.20 -21.82 -10.21
C PRO A 168 14.06 -21.63 -9.21
N ALA A 169 13.80 -20.41 -8.74
CA ALA A 169 12.68 -20.13 -7.84
C ALA A 169 11.39 -19.96 -8.65
N ASP A 170 10.43 -20.88 -8.43
CA ASP A 170 9.14 -20.92 -9.14
C ASP A 170 8.41 -19.58 -9.11
N ARG A 171 8.33 -18.95 -7.92
CA ARG A 171 7.70 -17.63 -7.75
C ARG A 171 8.30 -16.53 -8.64
N VAL A 172 9.60 -16.56 -8.90
CA VAL A 172 10.30 -15.56 -9.72
C VAL A 172 9.96 -15.82 -11.20
N ARG A 173 10.05 -17.09 -11.60
CA ARG A 173 9.75 -17.54 -12.95
C ARG A 173 8.29 -17.28 -13.35
N GLU A 174 7.35 -17.63 -12.48
CA GLU A 174 5.92 -17.40 -12.67
C GLU A 174 5.59 -15.92 -12.78
N HIS A 175 6.13 -15.09 -11.87
CA HIS A 175 5.93 -13.65 -11.94
C HIS A 175 6.53 -13.08 -13.24
N ALA A 176 7.75 -13.47 -13.63
CA ALA A 176 8.36 -13.01 -14.87
C ALA A 176 7.52 -13.37 -16.12
N LEU A 177 7.00 -14.61 -16.18
CA LEU A 177 6.09 -15.03 -17.25
C LEU A 177 4.81 -14.19 -17.26
N ALA A 178 4.20 -13.97 -16.10
CA ALA A 178 3.00 -13.12 -15.98
C ALA A 178 3.28 -11.68 -16.43
N THR A 179 4.44 -11.10 -16.06
CA THR A 179 4.83 -9.76 -16.51
C THR A 179 5.01 -9.71 -18.02
N ARG A 180 5.65 -10.71 -18.64
CA ARG A 180 5.78 -10.80 -20.10
C ARG A 180 4.44 -10.88 -20.80
N HIS A 181 3.52 -11.71 -20.28
CA HIS A 181 2.17 -11.81 -20.83
C HIS A 181 1.43 -10.48 -20.73
N LEU A 182 1.49 -9.79 -19.59
CA LEU A 182 0.87 -8.49 -19.41
C LEU A 182 1.47 -7.41 -20.33
N ALA A 183 2.76 -7.48 -20.62
CA ALA A 183 3.42 -6.55 -21.53
C ALA A 183 2.98 -6.73 -23.00
N LEU A 184 2.70 -7.97 -23.42
CA LEU A 184 2.28 -8.32 -24.78
C LEU A 184 0.79 -8.09 -25.03
N ASP A 185 -0.04 -8.27 -24.00
CA ASP A 185 -1.49 -8.11 -24.08
C ASP A 185 -2.03 -7.32 -22.86
N PRO A 186 -2.00 -5.97 -22.93
CA PRO A 186 -2.54 -5.12 -21.88
C PRO A 186 -4.04 -5.33 -21.63
N GLU A 187 -4.81 -5.73 -22.65
CA GLU A 187 -6.26 -5.94 -22.57
C GLU A 187 -6.64 -7.26 -21.88
N ALA A 188 -5.82 -8.31 -22.00
CA ALA A 188 -5.99 -9.53 -21.21
C ALA A 188 -5.92 -9.25 -19.68
N GLY A 189 -5.11 -8.28 -19.26
CA GLY A 189 -5.04 -7.82 -17.88
C GLY A 189 -6.35 -7.21 -17.38
N PHE A 190 -7.05 -6.46 -18.24
CA PHE A 190 -8.37 -5.89 -17.95
C PHE A 190 -9.46 -6.96 -17.90
N ALA A 191 -9.49 -7.88 -18.88
CA ALA A 191 -10.44 -8.97 -18.92
C ALA A 191 -10.35 -9.88 -17.69
N PHE A 192 -9.12 -10.22 -17.26
CA PHE A 192 -8.92 -10.97 -16.02
C PHE A 192 -9.45 -10.21 -14.79
N ALA A 193 -9.17 -8.90 -14.69
CA ALA A 193 -9.62 -8.09 -13.56
C ALA A 193 -11.16 -8.02 -13.47
N VAL A 194 -11.85 -8.00 -14.61
CA VAL A 194 -13.31 -8.09 -14.68
C VAL A 194 -13.82 -9.43 -14.18
N GLU A 195 -13.19 -10.55 -14.55
CA GLU A 195 -13.57 -11.88 -14.08
C GLU A 195 -13.30 -12.08 -12.58
N GLU A 196 -12.21 -11.55 -12.05
CA GLU A 196 -11.93 -11.59 -10.60
C GLU A 196 -12.94 -10.74 -9.82
N ALA A 197 -13.30 -9.56 -10.33
CA ALA A 197 -14.35 -8.73 -9.73
C ALA A 197 -15.71 -9.46 -9.74
N LYS A 198 -16.07 -10.11 -10.85
CA LYS A 198 -17.26 -10.98 -10.92
C LYS A 198 -17.21 -12.11 -9.89
N ARG A 199 -16.05 -12.74 -9.72
CA ARG A 199 -15.85 -13.84 -8.75
C ARG A 199 -16.01 -13.37 -7.30
N ILE A 200 -15.47 -12.22 -6.94
CA ILE A 200 -15.63 -11.61 -5.60
C ILE A 200 -17.10 -11.28 -5.33
N VAL A 201 -17.79 -10.69 -6.31
CA VAL A 201 -19.23 -10.40 -6.22
C VAL A 201 -20.05 -11.69 -6.09
N ALA A 202 -19.68 -12.76 -6.82
CA ALA A 202 -20.38 -14.04 -6.79
C ALA A 202 -20.16 -14.84 -5.49
N LEU A 203 -18.98 -14.73 -4.86
CA LEU A 203 -18.64 -15.48 -3.64
C LEU A 203 -19.00 -14.76 -2.33
N GLY A 204 -19.28 -13.45 -2.39
CA GLY A 204 -19.59 -12.62 -1.22
C GLY A 204 -18.42 -12.42 -0.25
N PRO A 205 -18.47 -11.41 0.65
CA PRO A 205 -17.36 -11.03 1.52
C PRO A 205 -16.94 -12.09 2.57
N ALA A 206 -17.71 -13.18 2.73
CA ALA A 206 -17.45 -14.23 3.72
C ALA A 206 -16.48 -15.34 3.22
N ALA A 207 -16.26 -15.47 1.90
CA ALA A 207 -15.38 -16.51 1.36
C ALA A 207 -13.88 -16.17 1.46
N ALA A 208 -13.53 -14.90 1.71
CA ALA A 208 -12.14 -14.45 1.86
C ALA A 208 -11.57 -14.64 3.28
N SER A 209 -12.40 -15.02 4.27
CA SER A 209 -11.96 -15.29 5.65
C SER A 209 -12.19 -16.74 6.12
N GLY A 210 -12.43 -17.67 5.20
CA GLY A 210 -12.87 -19.04 5.51
C GLY A 210 -11.79 -20.10 5.33
N ALA A 211 -10.65 -19.98 6.03
CA ALA A 211 -9.72 -21.10 6.26
C ALA A 211 -9.51 -21.29 7.76
N ALA A 212 -10.60 -21.49 8.49
CA ALA A 212 -10.61 -22.17 9.79
C ALA A 212 -11.67 -23.26 9.70
N SER A 213 -11.22 -24.51 9.65
CA SER A 213 -12.06 -25.70 9.56
C SER A 213 -13.06 -25.80 10.72
N PRO A 214 -14.34 -26.14 10.47
CA PRO A 214 -15.20 -26.73 11.48
C PRO A 214 -15.18 -28.26 11.34
N GLY A 215 -14.65 -28.94 12.35
CA GLY A 215 -14.78 -30.39 12.50
C GLY A 215 -16.11 -30.75 13.15
N SER A 216 -17.01 -31.30 12.33
CA SER A 216 -18.00 -32.35 12.60
C SER A 216 -18.95 -32.27 13.81
N SER A 217 -20.23 -32.11 13.47
CA SER A 217 -21.46 -32.51 14.16
C SER A 217 -21.49 -34.01 14.53
N ASP A 218 -22.07 -34.40 15.67
CA ASP A 218 -23.51 -34.77 15.73
C ASP A 218 -23.98 -35.11 17.17
N PRO A 219 -25.28 -34.95 17.51
CA PRO A 219 -25.87 -35.29 18.80
C PRO A 219 -26.71 -36.58 18.76
N ALA A 220 -26.73 -37.35 19.86
CA ALA A 220 -27.79 -38.32 20.17
C ALA A 220 -27.94 -38.49 21.70
N LEU A 221 -29.20 -38.45 22.18
CA LEU A 221 -29.67 -38.47 23.57
C LEU A 221 -29.87 -39.94 24.11
N PRO A 222 -30.56 -40.19 25.24
CA PRO A 222 -30.00 -40.30 26.60
C PRO A 222 -30.34 -41.66 27.28
N GLU A 223 -29.68 -42.04 28.38
CA GLU A 223 -30.27 -42.94 29.41
C GLU A 223 -29.63 -42.70 30.81
N THR A 224 -30.30 -43.22 31.83
CA THR A 224 -30.57 -42.64 33.16
C THR A 224 -29.74 -43.20 34.33
N SER A 225 -29.89 -42.55 35.49
CA SER A 225 -29.70 -43.02 36.89
C SER A 225 -28.35 -42.65 37.52
N GLY A 226 -28.26 -42.02 38.70
CA GLY A 226 -29.28 -41.63 39.67
C GLY A 226 -28.63 -40.96 40.91
N ALA A 227 -29.45 -40.18 41.61
CA ALA A 227 -29.38 -39.79 43.03
C ALA A 227 -28.11 -39.12 43.60
N ALA A 228 -28.21 -37.83 43.96
CA ALA A 228 -28.56 -37.41 45.32
C ALA A 228 -28.61 -35.88 45.44
N SER A 229 -29.72 -35.40 46.01
CA SER A 229 -29.98 -34.03 46.48
C SER A 229 -29.66 -33.95 47.99
N PRO A 230 -29.89 -32.84 48.73
CA PRO A 230 -29.96 -31.41 48.37
C PRO A 230 -29.18 -30.51 49.38
N ALA A 231 -29.42 -29.19 49.24
CA ALA A 231 -29.48 -28.15 50.29
C ALA A 231 -28.19 -27.35 50.53
N ALA A 232 -28.20 -26.03 50.73
CA ALA A 232 -29.22 -24.98 50.64
C ALA A 232 -28.49 -23.61 50.75
N ALA A 233 -29.21 -22.55 50.38
CA ALA A 233 -29.12 -21.17 50.91
C ALA A 233 -27.91 -20.26 50.50
N ASP A 234 -28.18 -19.43 49.49
CA ASP A 234 -28.20 -17.94 49.48
C ASP A 234 -28.06 -17.19 50.84
N PRO A 235 -27.87 -15.84 50.88
CA PRO A 235 -27.15 -14.89 50.01
C PRO A 235 -26.29 -13.85 50.80
N ALA A 236 -25.67 -12.93 50.03
CA ALA A 236 -25.56 -11.48 50.29
C ALA A 236 -24.33 -10.88 51.03
N GLU A 237 -24.08 -9.63 50.58
CA GLU A 237 -23.31 -8.52 51.16
C GLU A 237 -21.80 -8.47 50.90
N GLN A 238 -21.35 -7.60 49.98
CA GLN A 238 -21.07 -6.14 50.13
C GLN A 238 -19.76 -5.85 50.86
N GLY A 239 -18.89 -5.04 50.24
CA GLY A 239 -17.74 -4.43 50.90
C GLY A 239 -16.74 -3.80 49.94
N VAL A 240 -17.01 -2.54 49.59
CA VAL A 240 -16.09 -1.40 49.32
C VAL A 240 -14.72 -1.67 48.71
#